data_AF-A0A661CXZ5-F1
#
_entry.id   AF-A0A661CXZ5-F1
#
_cell.length_a   1.000
_cell.length_b   1.000
_cell.length_c   1.000
_cell.angle_alpha   90.00
_cell.angle_beta   90.00
_cell.angle_gamma   90.00
#
_symmetry.space_group_name_H-M   'P 1'
#
loop_
_entity.id
_entity.type
_entity.pdbx_description
1 polymer ?
#
loop_
_entity_poly.entity_id
_entity_poly.type
_entity_poly.pdbx_seq_one_letter_code
_entity_poly.pdbx_strand_id
1 'polypeptide(L)'
;YLASAPKSNAVYTAFNAAMHDVRSQGSAEVPLHLRNAPTKLMGELGYGKEYRYAHDEPDAYAAGENYFPDNMKQRQYYQPVNRGLEIKIAEKLDRLKILDQQTNN
;
A
#
# COMPACT_ATOMS: atom_id res chain seq x y z
N TYR A 1 -20.46 -25.31 -3.31
CA TYR A 1 -19.77 -24.09 -3.78
C TYR A 1 -18.29 -24.08 -3.39
N LEU A 2 -17.94 -23.99 -2.09
CA LEU A 2 -16.53 -23.84 -1.64
C LEU A 2 -15.58 -24.93 -2.15
N ALA A 3 -16.00 -26.20 -2.16
CA ALA A 3 -15.21 -27.31 -2.70
C ALA A 3 -14.74 -27.04 -4.15
N SER A 4 -15.59 -26.44 -4.97
CA SER A 4 -15.35 -26.16 -6.40
C SER A 4 -14.72 -24.79 -6.69
N ALA A 5 -14.59 -23.91 -5.69
CA ALA A 5 -14.02 -22.57 -5.88
C ALA A 5 -12.49 -22.62 -6.09
N PRO A 6 -11.91 -21.67 -6.85
CA PRO A 6 -10.46 -21.45 -6.85
C PRO A 6 -9.97 -21.24 -5.42
N LYS A 7 -8.89 -21.91 -5.02
CA LYS A 7 -8.32 -21.80 -3.67
C LYS A 7 -7.16 -20.80 -3.69
N SER A 8 -7.13 -19.90 -2.72
CA SER A 8 -6.00 -19.03 -2.43
C SER A 8 -5.93 -18.81 -0.92
N ASN A 9 -4.73 -18.90 -0.37
CA ASN A 9 -4.42 -18.44 0.98
C ASN A 9 -3.51 -17.20 0.95
N ALA A 10 -3.36 -16.52 -0.19
CA ALA A 10 -2.45 -15.38 -0.37
C ALA A 10 -2.78 -14.21 0.58
N VAL A 11 -4.07 -13.92 0.77
CA VAL A 11 -4.51 -12.91 1.76
C VAL A 11 -4.15 -13.34 3.18
N TYR A 12 -4.33 -14.63 3.50
CA TYR A 12 -4.05 -15.17 4.83
C TYR A 12 -2.56 -15.09 5.17
N THR A 13 -1.69 -15.49 4.23
CA THR A 13 -0.23 -15.41 4.42
C THR A 13 0.26 -13.96 4.47
N ALA A 14 -0.27 -13.08 3.62
CA ALA A 14 0.04 -11.65 3.63
C ALA A 14 -0.30 -10.98 4.96
N PHE A 15 -1.50 -11.26 5.48
CA PHE A 15 -1.94 -10.72 6.77
C PHE A 15 -1.06 -11.22 7.92
N ASN A 16 -0.75 -12.51 7.96
CA ASN A 16 0.14 -13.07 8.98
C ASN A 16 1.54 -12.44 8.95
N ALA A 17 2.09 -12.19 7.76
CA ALA A 17 3.37 -11.51 7.61
C ALA A 17 3.32 -10.05 8.09
N ALA A 18 2.28 -9.29 7.71
CA ALA A 18 2.11 -7.92 8.19
C ALA A 18 1.95 -7.84 9.71
N MET A 19 1.15 -8.75 10.30
CA MET A 19 0.98 -8.84 11.75
C MET A 19 2.25 -9.24 12.48
N HIS A 20 3.08 -10.09 11.87
CA HIS A 20 4.39 -10.43 12.42
C HIS A 20 5.31 -9.20 12.47
N ASP A 21 5.35 -8.40 11.41
CA ASP A 21 6.15 -7.18 11.37
C ASP A 21 5.69 -6.17 12.42
N VAL A 22 4.37 -5.93 12.54
CA VAL A 22 3.81 -5.05 13.58
C VAL A 22 4.19 -5.50 14.99
N ARG A 23 4.20 -6.82 15.26
CA ARG A 23 4.56 -7.37 16.58
C ARG A 23 6.06 -7.31 16.86
N SER A 24 6.90 -7.38 15.83
CA SER A 24 8.36 -7.49 15.98
C SER A 24 9.09 -6.16 15.88
N GLN A 25 8.54 -5.18 15.16
CA GLN A 25 9.23 -3.92 14.83
C GLN A 25 8.78 -2.74 15.73
N GLY A 26 7.85 -2.97 16.66
CA GLY A 26 7.33 -1.93 17.56
C GLY A 26 6.43 -0.92 16.85
N SER A 27 6.23 0.24 17.47
CA SER A 27 5.35 1.29 16.95
C SER A 27 6.15 2.33 16.15
N ALA A 28 6.13 2.20 14.83
CA ALA A 28 6.64 3.24 13.93
C ALA A 28 5.63 4.39 13.83
N GLU A 29 6.12 5.61 13.64
CA GLU A 29 5.26 6.76 13.41
C GLU A 29 4.63 6.71 12.01
N VAL A 30 3.42 7.28 11.88
CA VAL A 30 2.79 7.49 10.57
C VAL A 30 3.55 8.59 9.81
N PRO A 31 3.91 8.40 8.53
CA PRO A 31 4.52 9.45 7.71
C PRO A 31 3.70 10.74 7.69
N LEU A 32 4.36 11.89 7.68
CA LEU A 32 3.72 13.21 7.80
C LEU A 32 2.67 13.49 6.70
N HIS A 33 2.94 13.05 5.47
CA HIS A 33 2.03 13.20 4.34
C HIS A 33 0.77 12.33 4.46
N LEU A 34 0.76 11.33 5.35
CA LEU A 34 -0.41 10.48 5.62
C LEU A 34 -1.15 10.86 6.91
N ARG A 35 -0.61 11.77 7.72
CA ARG A 35 -1.27 12.20 8.95
C ARG A 35 -2.47 13.09 8.62
N ASN A 36 -3.54 12.91 9.38
CA ASN A 36 -4.66 13.86 9.36
C ASN A 36 -4.21 15.22 9.92
N ALA A 37 -4.67 16.31 9.31
CA ALA A 37 -4.39 17.69 9.72
C ALA A 37 -5.69 18.45 10.05
N PRO A 38 -6.45 18.04 11.08
CA PRO A 38 -7.77 18.60 11.37
C PRO A 38 -7.73 20.02 11.96
N THR A 39 -6.57 20.51 12.40
CA THR A 39 -6.42 21.84 13.00
C THR A 39 -5.52 22.73 12.14
N LYS A 40 -5.77 24.05 12.19
CA LYS A 40 -4.97 25.06 11.47
C LYS A 40 -3.48 25.00 11.87
N LEU A 41 -3.19 24.78 13.15
CA LEU A 41 -1.84 24.60 13.67
C LEU A 41 -1.13 23.37 13.06
N MET A 42 -1.84 22.24 12.90
CA MET A 42 -1.28 21.04 12.25
C MET A 42 -0.97 21.29 10.77
N GLY A 43 -1.83 22.01 10.05
CA GLY A 43 -1.54 22.44 8.68
C GLY A 43 -0.32 23.37 8.61
N GLU A 44 -0.19 24.32 9.53
CA GLU A 44 0.99 25.20 9.64
C GLU A 44 2.28 24.40 9.88
N LEU A 45 2.21 23.37 10.73
CA LEU A 45 3.30 22.41 11.02
C LEU A 45 3.59 21.41 9.88
N GLY A 46 2.89 21.48 8.75
CA GLY A 46 3.17 20.69 7.55
C GLY A 46 2.46 19.33 7.48
N TYR A 47 1.52 19.05 8.38
CA TYR A 47 0.76 17.80 8.35
C TYR A 47 -0.12 17.77 7.10
N GLY A 48 -0.04 16.70 6.31
CA GLY A 48 -0.86 16.50 5.11
C GLY A 48 -0.63 17.48 3.96
N LYS A 49 0.34 18.41 4.04
CA LYS A 49 0.62 19.37 2.94
C LYS A 49 1.13 18.68 1.67
N GLU A 50 1.83 17.57 1.84
CA GLU A 50 2.37 16.76 0.75
C GLU A 50 1.48 15.54 0.46
N TYR A 51 0.28 15.48 1.04
CA TYR A 51 -0.65 14.39 0.76
C TYR A 51 -1.09 14.42 -0.70
N ARG A 52 -0.74 13.36 -1.42
CA ARG A 52 -1.15 13.15 -2.80
C ARG A 52 -2.53 12.50 -2.85
N TYR A 53 -3.53 13.30 -3.22
CA TYR A 53 -4.89 12.81 -3.36
C TYR A 53 -5.04 12.05 -4.68
N ALA A 54 -4.96 10.71 -4.60
CA ALA A 54 -4.88 9.84 -5.77
C ALA A 54 -5.99 10.06 -6.80
N HIS A 55 -7.21 10.47 -6.41
CA HIS A 55 -8.31 10.71 -7.35
C HIS A 55 -8.08 11.88 -8.31
N ASP A 56 -7.22 12.84 -7.95
CA ASP A 56 -6.86 13.97 -8.82
C ASP A 56 -5.65 13.65 -9.70
N GLU A 57 -5.07 12.45 -9.56
CA GLU A 57 -3.91 12.00 -10.33
C GLU A 57 -4.30 11.10 -11.52
N PRO A 58 -3.42 11.00 -12.55
CA PRO A 58 -3.62 10.07 -13.65
C PRO A 58 -3.92 8.64 -13.17
N ASP A 59 -4.85 7.96 -13.84
CA ASP A 59 -5.32 6.61 -13.48
C ASP A 59 -5.90 6.46 -12.06
N ALA A 60 -6.19 7.58 -11.38
CA ALA A 60 -6.54 7.62 -9.97
C ALA A 60 -5.50 6.92 -9.07
N TYR A 61 -4.21 7.09 -9.37
CA TYR A 61 -3.09 6.44 -8.68
C TYR A 61 -1.90 7.38 -8.50
N ALA A 62 -1.50 7.60 -7.24
CA ALA A 62 -0.33 8.40 -6.87
C ALA A 62 0.97 7.60 -7.08
N ALA A 63 1.41 7.47 -8.33
CA ALA A 63 2.60 6.69 -8.69
C ALA A 63 3.85 7.22 -7.95
N GLY A 64 4.66 6.31 -7.39
CA GLY A 64 5.86 6.63 -6.62
C GLY A 64 5.62 7.08 -5.18
N GLU A 65 4.37 7.12 -4.70
CA GLU A 65 4.05 7.43 -3.31
C GLU A 65 4.50 6.31 -2.35
N ASN A 66 5.00 6.67 -1.17
CA ASN A 66 5.36 5.72 -0.12
C ASN A 66 4.32 5.70 0.98
N TYR A 67 3.70 4.53 1.18
CA TYR A 67 2.70 4.31 2.23
C TYR A 67 3.24 3.60 3.48
N PHE A 68 4.53 3.24 3.50
CA PHE A 68 5.19 2.65 4.65
C PHE A 68 5.81 3.72 5.55
N PRO A 69 6.00 3.43 6.86
CA PRO A 69 6.76 4.29 7.75
C PRO A 69 8.15 4.63 7.20
N ASP A 70 8.65 5.83 7.48
CA ASP A 70 9.95 6.30 6.96
C ASP A 70 11.13 5.42 7.41
N ASN A 71 10.99 4.79 8.59
CA ASN A 71 11.98 3.86 9.14
C ASN A 71 11.81 2.41 8.65
N MET A 72 10.90 2.16 7.70
CA MET A 72 10.58 0.84 7.18
C MET A 72 10.74 0.80 5.67
N LYS A 73 11.50 -0.19 5.18
CA LYS A 73 11.57 -0.44 3.74
C LYS A 73 10.21 -0.94 3.23
N GLN A 74 9.80 -0.44 2.07
CA GLN A 74 8.60 -0.94 1.39
C GLN A 74 8.67 -2.46 1.24
N ARG A 75 7.58 -3.13 1.59
CA ARG A 75 7.49 -4.60 1.57
C ARG A 75 6.24 -5.05 0.84
N GLN A 76 6.38 -6.10 0.02
CA GLN A 76 5.25 -6.74 -0.63
C GLN A 76 4.78 -7.95 0.19
N TYR A 77 3.70 -7.75 0.96
CA TYR A 77 3.08 -8.86 1.71
C TYR A 77 2.17 -9.71 0.84
N TYR A 78 1.35 -9.06 0.01
CA TYR A 78 0.36 -9.73 -0.82
C TYR A 78 0.98 -10.18 -2.14
N GLN A 79 0.96 -11.50 -2.34
CA GLN A 79 1.49 -12.19 -3.50
C GLN A 79 0.35 -13.04 -4.09
N PRO A 80 -0.46 -12.48 -5.02
CA PRO A 80 -1.58 -13.20 -5.62
C PRO A 80 -1.11 -14.45 -6.36
N VAL A 81 -1.95 -15.47 -6.40
CA VAL A 81 -1.72 -16.71 -7.13
C VAL A 81 -2.46 -16.72 -8.46
N ASN A 82 -1.97 -17.52 -9.42
CA ASN A 82 -2.57 -17.62 -10.76
C ASN A 82 -3.85 -18.49 -10.77
N ARG A 83 -4.87 -18.10 -10.00
CA ARG A 83 -6.15 -18.82 -9.84
C ARG A 83 -7.31 -17.83 -9.69
N GLY A 84 -8.40 -18.07 -10.42
CA GLY A 84 -9.62 -17.28 -10.29
C GLY A 84 -9.39 -15.78 -10.56
N LEU A 85 -9.98 -14.92 -9.74
CA LEU A 85 -9.89 -13.46 -9.92
C LEU A 85 -8.51 -12.89 -9.58
N GLU A 86 -7.68 -13.60 -8.83
CA GLU A 86 -6.34 -13.12 -8.46
C GLU A 86 -5.42 -12.94 -9.67
N ILE A 87 -5.73 -13.56 -10.81
CA ILE A 87 -5.02 -13.35 -12.08
C ILE A 87 -5.11 -11.86 -12.49
N LYS A 88 -6.33 -11.29 -12.47
CA LYS A 88 -6.54 -9.87 -12.80
C LYS A 88 -5.99 -8.94 -11.73
N ILE A 89 -5.96 -9.38 -10.49
CA ILE A 89 -5.34 -8.62 -9.40
C ILE A 89 -3.81 -8.57 -9.61
N ALA A 90 -3.18 -9.68 -9.97
CA ALA A 90 -1.74 -9.74 -10.27
C ALA A 90 -1.39 -8.80 -11.44
N GLU A 91 -2.13 -8.90 -12.56
CA GLU A 91 -1.96 -8.00 -13.71
C GLU A 91 -2.05 -6.51 -13.31
N LYS A 92 -3.03 -6.16 -12.46
CA LYS A 92 -3.18 -4.79 -11.96
C LYS A 92 -1.98 -4.37 -11.10
N LEU A 93 -1.53 -5.20 -10.17
CA LEU A 93 -0.40 -4.89 -9.29
C LEU A 93 0.91 -4.72 -10.07
N ASP A 94 1.14 -5.56 -11.09
CA ASP A 94 2.31 -5.43 -11.97
C ASP A 94 2.28 -4.11 -12.74
N ARG A 95 1.11 -3.70 -13.24
CA ARG A 95 0.95 -2.39 -13.89
C ARG A 95 1.26 -1.24 -12.93
N LEU A 96 0.75 -1.27 -11.70
CA LEU A 96 1.00 -0.22 -10.70
C LEU A 96 2.50 -0.14 -10.37
N LYS A 97 3.18 -1.29 -10.22
CA LYS A 97 4.62 -1.34 -9.99
C LYS A 97 5.43 -0.72 -11.13
N ILE A 98 5.00 -0.91 -12.38
CA ILE A 98 5.63 -0.26 -13.53
C ILE A 98 5.46 1.26 -13.46
N LEU A 99 4.26 1.76 -13.12
CA LEU A 99 4.03 3.19 -12.93
C LEU A 99 4.94 3.78 -11.85
N ASP A 100 5.06 3.10 -10.71
CA ASP A 100 5.95 3.55 -9.62
C ASP A 100 7.42 3.62 -10.05
N GLN A 101 7.87 2.67 -10.87
CA GLN A 101 9.25 2.66 -11.38
C GLN A 101 9.51 3.77 -12.40
N GLN A 102 8.51 4.14 -13.19
CA GLN A 102 8.62 5.23 -14.17
C GLN A 102 8.70 6.61 -13.52
N THR A 103 8.06 6.80 -12.36
CA THR A 103 8.12 8.07 -11.61
C THR A 103 9.44 8.25 -10.85
N ASN A 104 10.12 7.15 -10.51
CA ASN A 104 11.37 7.16 -9.75
C ASN A 104 12.65 7.25 -10.63
N ASN A 105 12.51 7.31 -11.95
CA ASN A 105 13.58 7.53 -12.94
C ASN A 105 13.54 8.96 -13.48
#